data_AF-A0A146JYJ0-F1
#
_entry.id   AF-A0A146JYJ0-F1
#
_cell.length_a   1.000
_cell.length_b   1.000
_cell.length_c   1.000
_cell.angle_alpha   90.00
_cell.angle_beta   90.00
_cell.angle_gamma   90.00
#
_symmetry.space_group_name_H-M   'P 1'
#
loop_
_entity.id
_entity.type
_entity.pdbx_description
1 polymer ?
#
loop_
_entity_poly.entity_id
_entity_poly.type
_entity_poly.pdbx_seq_one_letter_code
_entity_poly.pdbx_strand_id
1 'polypeptide(L)'
;MVANMTIGVNFFNVVPFYNNLKNGMFNNNKPSDYKPQYSIYMGIPGLKQNEYFLISTVHNYFSSYFCSVLICAIDLLMFLMAFHLIGHIAALKHDLHNLPKP
;
A
#
# COMPACT_ATOMS: atom_id res chain seq x y z
N MET A 1 1.50 12.30 5.26
CA MET A 1 0.85 11.11 4.67
C MET A 1 1.63 10.55 3.48
N VAL A 2 1.84 11.35 2.41
CA VAL A 2 2.61 10.92 1.21
C VAL A 2 4.04 10.48 1.53
N ALA A 3 4.75 11.21 2.38
CA ALA A 3 6.11 10.83 2.82
C ALA A 3 6.12 9.47 3.55
N ASN A 4 5.14 9.21 4.42
CA ASN A 4 5.08 7.97 5.18
C ASN A 4 4.73 6.76 4.29
N MET A 5 3.80 6.96 3.34
CA MET A 5 3.47 5.95 2.33
C MET A 5 4.68 5.63 1.44
N THR A 6 5.36 6.65 0.92
CA THR A 6 6.49 6.43 -0.01
C THR A 6 7.63 5.71 0.70
N ILE A 7 7.97 6.09 1.93
CA ILE A 7 8.99 5.40 2.72
C ILE A 7 8.54 3.96 3.04
N GLY A 8 7.30 3.76 3.50
CA GLY A 8 6.78 2.43 3.85
C GLY A 8 6.80 1.44 2.69
N VAL A 9 6.31 1.84 1.51
CA VAL A 9 6.27 0.98 0.30
C VAL A 9 7.69 0.62 -0.17
N ASN A 10 8.62 1.58 -0.12
CA ASN A 10 10.01 1.34 -0.50
C ASN A 10 10.68 0.35 0.46
N PHE A 11 10.61 0.57 1.78
CA PHE A 11 11.22 -0.35 2.75
C PHE A 11 10.60 -1.76 2.70
N PHE A 12 9.28 -1.85 2.55
CA PHE A 12 8.59 -3.13 2.46
C PHE A 12 9.09 -4.01 1.30
N ASN A 13 9.46 -3.39 0.16
CA ASN A 13 9.94 -4.11 -1.02
C ASN A 13 11.48 -4.22 -1.09
N VAL A 14 12.20 -3.22 -0.60
CA VAL A 14 13.67 -3.19 -0.65
C VAL A 14 14.29 -4.14 0.38
N VAL A 15 13.70 -4.31 1.56
CA VAL A 15 14.22 -5.24 2.59
C VAL A 15 14.32 -6.70 2.10
N PRO A 16 13.26 -7.33 1.56
CA PRO A 16 13.38 -8.68 1.04
C PRO A 16 14.34 -8.74 -0.17
N PHE A 17 14.35 -7.72 -1.03
CA PHE A 17 15.29 -7.66 -2.16
C PHE A 17 16.75 -7.61 -1.70
N TYR A 18 17.07 -6.77 -0.70
CA TYR A 18 18.39 -6.65 -0.10
C TYR A 18 18.82 -7.95 0.58
N ASN A 19 17.92 -8.60 1.32
CA ASN A 19 18.20 -9.92 1.91
C ASN A 19 18.52 -10.96 0.85
N ASN A 20 17.79 -10.96 -0.27
CA ASN A 20 18.08 -11.85 -1.39
C ASN A 20 19.42 -11.57 -2.07
N LEU A 21 19.77 -10.30 -2.25
CA LEU A 21 21.07 -9.89 -2.76
C LEU A 21 22.19 -10.34 -1.83
N LYS A 22 22.06 -10.07 -0.51
CA LYS A 22 23.06 -10.43 0.50
C LYS A 22 23.29 -11.93 0.58
N ASN A 23 22.24 -12.73 0.42
CA ASN A 23 22.34 -14.19 0.44
C ASN A 23 22.83 -14.79 -0.89
N GLY A 24 23.28 -13.95 -1.84
CA GLY A 24 23.92 -14.42 -3.06
C GLY A 24 22.97 -15.02 -4.08
N MET A 25 21.72 -14.55 -4.16
CA MET A 25 20.74 -15.06 -5.12
C MET A 25 21.21 -14.96 -6.59
N PHE A 26 22.08 -14.00 -6.91
CA PHE A 26 22.71 -13.83 -8.25
C PHE A 26 24.14 -14.39 -8.33
N ASN A 27 24.64 -15.02 -7.27
CA ASN A 27 25.98 -15.57 -7.23
C ASN A 27 25.98 -17.01 -7.75
N ASN A 28 27.01 -17.41 -8.51
CA ASN A 28 27.07 -18.74 -9.13
C ASN A 28 27.11 -19.90 -8.10
N ASN A 29 27.59 -19.63 -6.87
CA ASN A 29 27.58 -20.57 -5.75
C ASN A 29 26.29 -20.46 -4.93
N LYS A 30 25.13 -20.66 -5.57
CA LYS A 30 23.86 -20.65 -4.86
C LYS A 30 23.74 -21.92 -4.00
N PRO A 31 23.46 -21.80 -2.68
CA PRO A 31 23.16 -22.97 -1.86
C PRO A 31 21.94 -23.71 -2.44
N SER A 32 22.00 -25.04 -2.54
CA SER A 32 20.92 -25.87 -3.10
C SER A 32 19.56 -25.66 -2.41
N ASP A 33 19.58 -25.28 -1.14
CA ASP A 33 18.39 -25.06 -0.30
C ASP A 33 17.95 -23.60 -0.20
N TYR A 34 18.49 -22.71 -1.04
CA TYR A 34 18.19 -21.28 -0.96
C TYR A 34 16.72 -20.98 -1.34
N LYS A 35 15.93 -20.59 -0.34
CA LYS A 35 14.54 -20.13 -0.52
C LYS A 35 14.52 -18.60 -0.67
N PRO A 36 14.18 -18.06 -1.86
CA PRO A 36 14.05 -16.62 -2.05
C PRO A 36 12.95 -16.04 -1.16
N GLN A 37 13.23 -14.86 -0.59
CA GLN A 37 12.27 -14.09 0.21
C GLN A 37 11.48 -13.15 -0.69
N TYR A 38 10.19 -12.97 -0.44
CA TYR A 38 9.35 -12.06 -1.21
C TYR A 38 8.62 -11.11 -0.28
N SER A 39 8.35 -9.88 -0.73
CA SER A 39 7.50 -8.94 0.02
C SER A 39 6.07 -9.48 0.15
N ILE A 40 5.57 -10.14 -0.90
CA ILE A 40 4.25 -10.77 -0.93
C ILE A 40 4.41 -12.18 -1.50
N TYR A 41 3.94 -13.18 -0.76
CA TYR A 41 3.90 -14.57 -1.19
C TYR A 41 2.60 -14.80 -1.97
N MET A 42 2.72 -14.94 -3.29
CA MET A 42 1.58 -15.11 -4.19
C MET A 42 1.49 -16.57 -4.62
N GLY A 43 0.44 -17.25 -4.18
CA GLY A 43 0.10 -18.60 -4.64
C GLY A 43 -0.72 -18.55 -5.92
N ILE A 44 -0.08 -18.31 -7.07
CA ILE A 44 -0.76 -18.32 -8.37
C ILE A 44 -0.71 -19.75 -8.94
N PRO A 45 -1.86 -20.38 -9.25
CA PRO A 45 -1.86 -21.73 -9.81
C PRO A 45 -1.18 -21.72 -11.19
N GLY A 46 -0.11 -22.49 -11.34
CA GLY A 46 0.68 -22.61 -12.57
C GLY A 46 1.90 -21.68 -12.69
N LEU A 47 2.06 -20.71 -11.79
CA LEU A 47 3.21 -19.79 -11.78
C LEU A 47 4.02 -19.96 -10.49
N LYS A 48 5.19 -20.57 -10.59
CA LYS A 48 6.11 -20.66 -9.46
C LYS A 48 6.87 -19.35 -9.32
N GLN A 49 6.60 -18.64 -8.23
CA GLN A 49 7.26 -17.37 -7.91
C GLN A 49 8.80 -17.46 -7.93
N ASN A 50 9.34 -18.64 -7.60
CA ASN A 50 10.77 -18.98 -7.65
C ASN A 50 11.40 -18.98 -9.04
N GLU A 51 10.64 -19.34 -10.08
CA GLU A 51 11.15 -19.38 -11.46
C GLU A 51 11.19 -17.98 -12.08
N TYR A 52 10.32 -17.07 -11.61
CA TYR A 52 10.18 -15.72 -12.14
C TYR A 52 10.38 -14.66 -11.04
N PHE A 53 11.53 -14.71 -10.37
CA PHE A 53 11.81 -13.83 -9.23
C PHE A 53 11.69 -12.34 -9.56
N LEU A 54 12.30 -11.88 -10.67
CA LEU A 54 12.26 -10.47 -11.10
C LEU A 54 10.84 -9.99 -11.39
N ILE A 55 10.09 -10.76 -12.20
CA ILE A 55 8.71 -10.43 -12.54
C ILE A 55 7.84 -10.40 -11.29
N SER A 56 8.01 -11.38 -10.40
CA SER A 56 7.28 -11.45 -9.12
C SER A 56 7.60 -10.27 -8.21
N THR A 57 8.85 -9.81 -8.19
CA THR A 57 9.29 -8.66 -7.38
C THR A 57 8.71 -7.35 -7.91
N VAL A 58 8.72 -7.14 -9.23
CA VAL A 58 8.10 -5.97 -9.88
C VAL A 58 6.59 -5.96 -9.66
N HIS A 59 5.94 -7.12 -9.81
CA HIS A 59 4.50 -7.24 -9.56
C HIS A 59 4.15 -6.97 -8.09
N ASN A 60 4.94 -7.50 -7.15
CA ASN A 60 4.76 -7.21 -5.72
C ASN A 60 4.90 -5.71 -5.43
N TYR A 61 5.89 -5.04 -6.04
CA TYR A 61 6.07 -3.60 -5.88
C TYR A 61 4.85 -2.81 -6.38
N PHE A 62 4.34 -3.15 -7.56
CA PHE A 62 3.14 -2.52 -8.13
C PHE A 62 1.91 -2.74 -7.24
N SER A 63 1.69 -3.97 -6.77
CA SER A 63 0.56 -4.32 -5.89
C SER A 63 0.66 -3.60 -4.54
N SER A 64 1.84 -3.52 -3.93
CA SER A 64 2.05 -2.74 -2.70
C SER A 64 1.79 -1.25 -2.89
N TYR A 65 2.23 -0.68 -4.02
CA TYR A 65 1.99 0.73 -4.33
C TYR A 65 0.50 1.02 -4.50
N PHE A 66 -0.20 0.19 -5.28
CA PHE A 66 -1.64 0.35 -5.51
C PHE A 66 -2.43 0.24 -4.20
N CYS A 67 -2.11 -0.76 -3.37
CA CYS A 67 -2.71 -0.91 -2.04
C CYS A 67 -2.50 0.34 -1.17
N SER A 68 -1.28 0.88 -1.15
CA SER A 68 -0.97 2.07 -0.37
C SER A 68 -1.72 3.32 -0.85
N VAL A 69 -1.86 3.51 -2.18
CA VAL A 69 -2.66 4.61 -2.75
C VAL A 69 -4.12 4.47 -2.33
N LEU A 70 -4.66 3.25 -2.37
CA LEU A 70 -6.05 2.95 -2.01
C LEU A 70 -6.34 3.28 -0.54
N ILE A 71 -5.48 2.82 0.37
CA ILE A 71 -5.58 3.16 1.80
C ILE A 71 -5.54 4.68 1.99
N CYS A 72 -4.61 5.36 1.31
CA CYS A 72 -4.50 6.82 1.44
C CYS A 72 -5.73 7.56 0.89
N ALA A 73 -6.31 7.06 -0.21
CA ALA A 73 -7.52 7.64 -0.78
C ALA A 73 -8.74 7.46 0.15
N ILE A 74 -8.85 6.32 0.82
CA ILE A 74 -9.91 6.04 1.80
C ILE A 74 -9.79 6.98 3.00
N ASP A 75 -8.59 7.16 3.55
CA ASP A 75 -8.35 8.10 4.64
C ASP A 75 -8.71 9.55 4.24
N LEU A 76 -8.32 9.98 3.03
CA LEU A 76 -8.69 11.30 2.51
C LEU A 76 -10.20 11.45 2.35
N LEU A 77 -10.86 10.42 1.83
CA LEU A 77 -12.32 10.39 1.68
C LEU A 77 -13.01 10.49 3.04
N MET A 78 -12.50 9.82 4.06
CA MET A 78 -13.02 9.89 5.43
C MET A 78 -12.94 11.31 6.00
N PHE A 79 -11.81 12.00 5.82
CA PHE A 79 -11.68 13.42 6.19
C PHE A 79 -12.63 14.32 5.41
N LEU A 80 -12.79 14.09 4.11
CA LEU A 80 -13.71 14.85 3.26
C LEU A 80 -15.16 14.67 3.73
N MET A 81 -15.58 13.45 4.03
CA MET A 81 -16.91 13.16 4.57
C MET A 81 -17.15 13.88 5.90
N ALA A 82 -16.14 13.90 6.79
CA ALA A 82 -16.24 14.62 8.06
C ALA A 82 -16.45 16.13 7.85
N PHE A 83 -15.68 16.75 6.95
CA PHE A 83 -15.88 18.17 6.63
C PHE A 83 -17.24 18.45 5.98
N HIS A 84 -17.71 17.56 5.12
CA HIS A 84 -19.02 17.69 4.49
C HIS A 84 -20.15 17.63 5.54
N LEU A 85 -20.05 16.71 6.50
CA LEU A 85 -20.98 16.59 7.61
C LEU A 85 -20.99 17.85 8.49
N ILE A 86 -19.81 18.36 8.86
CA ILE A 86 -19.69 19.60 9.64
C ILE A 86 -20.30 20.78 8.89
N GLY A 87 -20.03 20.89 7.58
CA GLY A 87 -20.60 21.94 6.73
C GLY A 87 -22.12 21.92 6.69
N HIS A 88 -22.72 20.74 6.52
CA HIS A 88 -24.18 20.59 6.56
C HIS A 88 -24.78 20.94 7.92
N ILE A 89 -24.15 20.51 9.02
CA ILE A 89 -24.62 20.85 10.38
C ILE A 89 -24.57 22.36 10.62
N ALA A 90 -23.51 23.04 10.15
CA ALA A 90 -23.39 24.48 10.27
C ALA A 90 -24.47 25.22 9.48
N ALA A 91 -24.78 24.77 8.25
CA ALA A 91 -25.87 25.30 7.45
C ALA A 91 -27.24 25.11 8.13
N LEU A 92 -27.52 23.90 8.61
CA LEU A 92 -28.76 23.58 9.36
C LEU A 92 -28.92 24.48 10.60
N LYS A 93 -27.84 24.72 11.34
CA LYS A 93 -27.87 25.61 12.52
C LYS A 93 -28.20 27.05 12.13
N HIS A 94 -27.64 27.54 11.03
CA HIS A 94 -27.93 28.87 10.52
C HIS A 94 -29.42 29.00 10.13
N ASP A 95 -29.96 28.02 9.43
CA ASP A 95 -31.36 28.03 9.01
C ASP A 95 -32.30 27.98 10.22
N LEU A 96 -31.99 27.15 11.22
CA LEU A 96 -32.79 27.03 12.45
C LEU A 96 -32.82 28.32 13.27
N HIS A 97 -31.73 29.09 13.28
CA HIS A 97 -31.66 30.38 13.97
C HIS A 97 -32.42 31.50 13.24
N ASN A 98 -32.57 31.39 11.92
CA ASN A 98 -33.25 32.38 11.07
C ASN A 98 -34.71 32.01 10.75
N LEU A 99 -35.22 30.91 11.32
CA LEU A 99 -36.64 30.59 11.20
C LEU A 99 -37.49 31.71 11.81
N PRO A 100 -38.53 32.19 11.11
CA PRO A 100 -39.45 33.18 11.65
C PRO A 100 -40.11 32.59 12.90
N LYS A 101 -39.93 33.26 14.04
CA LYS A 101 -40.60 32.89 15.29
C LYS A 101 -42.06 33.35 15.22
N PRO A 102 -43.01 32.58 15.79
CA PRO A 102 -44.43 32.94 15.83
C PRO A 102 -44.67 34.23 16.64
#